data_AF-K9AW55-F1
#
_entry.id   AF-K9AW55-F1
#
_cell.length_a   1.000
_cell.length_b   1.000
_cell.length_c   1.000
_cell.angle_alpha   90.00
_cell.angle_beta   90.00
_cell.angle_gamma   90.00
#
_symmetry.space_group_name_H-M   'P 1'
#
loop_
_entity.id
_entity.type
_entity.pdbx_description
1 polymer ?
#
loop_
_entity_poly.entity_id
_entity_poly.type
_entity_poly.pdbx_seq_one_letter_code
_entity_poly.pdbx_strand_id
1 'polypeptide(L)' 'MDIQALRNEVLKVLNSDLTNYYIESKTGLTRGNISKIRNGYRKVGNLSLDTCEKLASLGKEVSSK' A
#
# COMPACT_ATOMS: atom_id res chain seq x y z
N MET A 1 2.34 -12.14 -10.76
CA MET A 1 3.21 -11.69 -9.64
C MET A 1 3.07 -12.73 -8.56
N ASP A 2 4.18 -13.26 -8.04
CA ASP A 2 4.12 -14.21 -6.93
C ASP A 2 3.60 -13.53 -5.64
N ILE A 3 3.03 -14.32 -4.72
CA ILE A 3 2.43 -13.83 -3.47
C ILE A 3 3.44 -13.03 -2.64
N GLN A 4 4.71 -13.44 -2.64
CA GLN A 4 5.74 -12.77 -1.86
C GLN A 4 6.11 -11.42 -2.49
N ALA A 5 6.15 -11.37 -3.82
CA ALA A 5 6.37 -10.12 -4.55
C ALA A 5 5.24 -9.12 -4.32
N LEU A 6 3.97 -9.56 -4.31
CA LEU A 6 2.82 -8.70 -3.96
C LEU A 6 3.01 -8.06 -2.58
N ARG A 7 3.35 -8.88 -1.59
CA ARG A 7 3.51 -8.45 -0.20
C ARG A 7 4.63 -7.41 -0.07
N ASN A 8 5.74 -7.61 -0.76
CA ASN A 8 6.87 -6.70 -0.73
C ASN A 8 6.50 -5.32 -1.29
N GLU A 9 5.77 -5.26 -2.41
CA GLU A 9 5.33 -3.99 -3.00
C GLU A 9 4.34 -3.24 -2.10
N VAL A 10 3.42 -3.95 -1.45
CA VAL A 10 2.51 -3.36 -0.46
C VAL A 10 3.30 -2.77 0.71
N LEU A 11 4.24 -3.52 1.27
CA LEU A 11 5.05 -3.07 2.41
C LEU A 11 5.93 -1.87 2.04
N LYS A 12 6.47 -1.83 0.82
CA LYS A 12 7.22 -0.68 0.30
C LYS A 12 6.40 0.61 0.39
N VAL A 13 5.14 0.60 -0.06
CA VAL A 13 4.28 1.78 0.03
C VAL A 13 3.95 2.12 1.49
N LEU A 14 3.56 1.13 2.29
CA LEU A 14 3.14 1.36 3.67
C LEU A 14 4.28 1.91 4.54
N ASN A 15 5.51 1.46 4.31
CA ASN A 15 6.71 1.88 5.06
C ASN A 15 7.48 3.04 4.40
N SER A 16 7.01 3.57 3.27
CA SER A 16 7.65 4.72 2.61
C SER A 16 7.32 6.04 3.29
N ASP A 17 8.15 7.06 3.02
CA ASP A 17 7.90 8.45 3.40
C ASP A 17 6.79 9.14 2.58
N LEU A 18 6.13 8.41 1.67
CA LEU A 18 5.01 8.94 0.91
C LEU A 18 3.92 9.40 1.87
N THR A 19 3.40 10.60 1.62
CA THR A 19 2.30 11.11 2.42
C THR A 19 1.03 10.28 2.20
N ASN A 20 0.19 10.15 3.23
CA ASN A 20 -1.10 9.48 3.07
C ASN A 20 -1.95 10.14 1.95
N TYR A 21 -1.79 11.45 1.74
CA TYR A 21 -2.44 12.18 0.64
C TYR A 21 -1.98 11.70 -0.73
N TYR A 22 -0.67 11.54 -0.93
CA TYR A 22 -0.14 11.04 -2.20
C TYR A 22 -0.58 9.60 -2.46
N ILE A 23 -0.59 8.75 -1.43
CA ILE A 23 -1.07 7.37 -1.58
C ILE A 23 -2.56 7.36 -1.93
N GLU A 24 -3.39 8.19 -1.27
CA GLU A 24 -4.81 8.31 -1.61
C GLU A 24 -5.03 8.77 -3.05
N SER A 25 -4.30 9.78 -3.52
CA SER A 25 -4.46 10.31 -4.88
C SER A 25 -4.08 9.31 -5.97
N LYS A 26 -3.18 8.36 -5.66
CA LYS A 26 -2.74 7.31 -6.58
C LYS A 26 -3.54 6.02 -6.50
N THR A 27 -3.96 5.62 -5.30
CA THR A 27 -4.57 4.31 -5.04
C THR A 27 -6.08 4.36 -4.88
N GLY A 28 -6.65 5.55 -4.65
CA GLY A 28 -8.07 5.72 -4.30
C GLY A 28 -8.43 5.21 -2.90
N LEU A 29 -7.46 4.72 -2.11
CA LEU A 29 -7.68 4.33 -0.72
C LEU A 29 -7.76 5.59 0.14
N THR A 30 -8.75 5.66 1.02
CA THR A 30 -8.91 6.84 1.87
C THR A 30 -7.71 7.01 2.81
N ARG A 31 -7.29 8.26 3.05
CA ARG A 31 -6.24 8.62 4.02
C ARG A 31 -6.45 7.97 5.38
N GLY A 32 -7.70 7.90 5.84
CA GLY A 32 -8.06 7.25 7.11
C GLY A 32 -7.79 5.76 7.10
N ASN A 33 -8.05 5.06 5.98
CA ASN A 33 -7.73 3.65 5.84
C ASN A 33 -6.21 3.43 5.81
N ILE A 34 -5.48 4.23 5.02
CA ILE A 34 -4.00 4.17 4.92
C ILE A 34 -3.36 4.38 6.29
N SER A 35 -3.82 5.40 7.04
CA SER A 35 -3.34 5.69 8.39
C SER A 35 -3.57 4.51 9.35
N LYS A 36 -4.75 3.89 9.32
CA LYS A 36 -5.04 2.72 10.16
C LYS A 36 -4.13 1.54 9.83
N ILE A 37 -3.81 1.33 8.55
CA ILE A 37 -2.91 0.25 8.12
C ILE A 37 -1.49 0.53 8.61
N ARG A 38 -0.97 1.74 8.39
CA ARG A 38 0.38 2.15 8.83
C ARG A 38 0.58 2.07 10.34
N ASN A 39 -0.43 2.47 11.10
CA ASN A 39 -0.40 2.42 12.56
C ASN A 39 -0.70 1.02 13.14
N GLY A 40 -0.80 -0.02 12.31
CA GLY A 40 -0.96 -1.40 12.78
C GLY A 40 -2.37 -1.78 13.25
N TYR A 41 -3.35 -0.87 13.18
CA TYR A 41 -4.77 -1.19 13.46
C TYR A 41 -5.34 -2.22 12.47
N ARG A 42 -4.73 -2.34 11.28
CA ARG A 42 -5.02 -3.38 10.28
C ARG A 42 -3.74 -4.09 9.86
N LYS A 43 -3.66 -5.39 10.11
CA LYS A 43 -2.56 -6.23 9.64
C LYS A 43 -2.64 -6.40 8.13
N VAL A 44 -1.48 -6.35 7.45
CA VAL A 44 -1.37 -6.58 5.99
C VAL A 44 -2.01 -7.91 5.56
N GLY A 45 -1.88 -8.96 6.38
CA GLY A 45 -2.49 -10.27 6.12
C GLY A 45 -4.03 -10.29 6.15
N ASN A 46 -4.67 -9.22 6.62
CA ASN A 46 -6.13 -9.09 6.73
C ASN A 46 -6.69 -8.01 5.78
N LEU A 47 -5.89 -7.52 4.82
CA LEU A 47 -6.34 -6.58 3.81
C LEU A 47 -7.08 -7.30 2.69
N SER A 48 -8.05 -6.63 2.07
CA SER A 48 -8.68 -7.16 0.86
C SER A 48 -7.66 -7.23 -0.27
N LEU A 49 -7.84 -8.19 -1.18
CA LEU A 49 -6.99 -8.34 -2.36
C LEU A 49 -6.93 -7.03 -3.18
N ASP A 50 -8.08 -6.38 -3.39
CA ASP A 50 -8.18 -5.06 -4.05
C ASP A 50 -7.30 -3.98 -3.37
N THR A 51 -7.29 -3.93 -2.03
CA THR A 51 -6.42 -2.99 -1.30
C THR A 51 -4.94 -3.29 -1.55
N CYS A 52 -4.57 -4.57 -1.53
CA CYS A 52 -3.20 -5.01 -1.80
C CYS A 52 -2.78 -4.70 -3.24
N GLU A 53 -3.64 -4.93 -4.23
CA GLU A 53 -3.36 -4.66 -5.65
C GLU A 53 -3.15 -3.17 -5.92
N LYS A 54 -3.98 -2.31 -5.33
CA LYS A 54 -3.86 -0.86 -5.43
C LYS A 54 -2.54 -0.35 -4.85
N LEU A 55 -2.18 -0.81 -3.64
CA LEU A 55 -0.91 -0.45 -3.00
C LEU A 55 0.29 -0.99 -3.79
N ALA A 56 0.23 -2.24 -4.24
CA ALA A 56 1.33 -2.86 -4.99
C ALA A 56 1.58 -2.20 -6.34
N SER A 57 0.53 -1.72 -7.01
CA SER A 57 0.66 -0.95 -8.25
C SER A 57 1.48 0.32 -8.04
N LEU A 58 1.19 1.05 -6.95
CA LEU A 58 1.99 2.24 -6.58
C LEU A 58 3.42 1.87 -6.18
N GLY A 59 3.64 0.75 -5.48
CA GLY A 59 4.98 0.29 -5.11
C GLY A 59 5.89 0.08 -6.32
N LYS A 60 5.35 -0.50 -7.39
CA LYS A 60 6.07 -0.70 -8.66
C LYS A 60 6.43 0.62 -9.34
N GLU A 61 5.50 1.58 -9.37
CA GLU A 61 5.74 2.90 -9.97
C GLU A 61 6.90 3.62 -9.28
N VAL A 62 6.93 3.57 -7.94
CA VAL A 62 7.96 4.25 -7.13
C VAL A 62 9.31 3.56 -7.25
N SER A 63 9.34 2.25 -7.54
CA SER A 63 10.58 1.46 -7.71
C SER A 63 11.20 1.58 -9.09
N SER A 64 10.41 2.01 -10.09
CA SER A 64 10.84 2.13 -11.49
C SER A 64 11.42 3.51 -11.81
N LYS A 65 11.58 4.36 -10.78
CA LYS A 65 12.25 5.67 -10.83
C LYS A 65 13.55 5.59 -10.06
#